data_AF-A0A6P0ILC1-F1
#
_entry.id   AF-A0A6P0ILC1-F1
#
_cell.length_a   1.000
_cell.length_b   1.000
_cell.length_c   1.000
_cell.angle_alpha   90.00
_cell.angle_beta   90.00
_cell.angle_gamma   90.00
#
_symmetry.space_group_name_H-M   'P 1'
#
loop_
_entity.id
_entity.type
_entity.pdbx_description
1 polymer ?
#
loop_
_entity_poly.entity_id
_entity_poly.type
_entity_poly.pdbx_seq_one_letter_code
_entity_poly.pdbx_strand_id
1 'polypeptide(L)'
;MLTAEAKFNTKTMIIVKLQLVGSAEGGFHTTVTSIPREFDTFDGCLPPLPENLNKSFTKWRSDYREVEQVRSPINPDQTGFRIKPKGVRVSSPTNTTQDVKLYLNEWLNAGDSDWQQIRDNLISIGSQFKLAEEETRVLLDSQDIKLGYFPWQEWQLFEDHFSPVEIALRVRGRPKDKIIPAQACSKVRILLVVGRSDNINTNADLKVIQELEEKGAEVIYLMQPSIRELCDALWETEGYHIFIFTGHS
;
A
#
# COMPACT_ATOMS: atom_id res chain seq x y z
N MET A 1 45.61 -13.89 -14.10
CA MET A 1 44.21 -14.28 -14.35
C MET A 1 43.63 -14.70 -13.00
N LEU A 2 43.08 -13.74 -12.25
CA LEU A 2 42.46 -13.96 -10.95
C LEU A 2 41.07 -13.34 -11.04
N THR A 3 40.07 -14.17 -11.32
CA THR A 3 38.66 -13.80 -11.24
C THR A 3 38.26 -13.82 -9.78
N ALA A 4 38.05 -12.61 -9.23
CA ALA A 4 37.33 -12.44 -7.97
C ALA A 4 35.86 -12.76 -8.23
N GLU A 5 35.40 -13.90 -7.73
CA GLU A 5 33.96 -14.18 -7.63
C GLU A 5 33.38 -13.24 -6.56
N ALA A 6 32.59 -12.27 -7.02
CA ALA A 6 31.72 -11.51 -6.14
C ALA A 6 30.68 -12.47 -5.54
N LYS A 7 30.92 -12.92 -4.30
CA LYS A 7 29.90 -13.56 -3.48
C LYS A 7 28.80 -12.53 -3.22
N PHE A 8 27.75 -12.54 -4.03
CA PHE A 8 26.48 -11.96 -3.64
C PHE A 8 26.01 -12.72 -2.40
N ASN A 9 26.18 -12.12 -1.23
CA ASN A 9 25.59 -12.61 -0.01
C ASN A 9 24.08 -12.41 -0.16
N THR A 10 23.36 -13.41 -0.68
CA THR A 10 21.90 -13.39 -0.77
C THR A 10 21.37 -13.42 0.65
N LYS A 11 21.13 -12.23 1.20
CA LYS A 11 20.43 -12.04 2.46
C LYS A 11 19.09 -12.77 2.35
N THR A 12 18.88 -13.76 3.21
CA THR A 12 17.66 -14.56 3.17
C THR A 12 16.52 -13.68 3.70
N MET A 13 15.52 -13.44 2.85
CA MET A 13 14.35 -12.67 3.23
C MET A 13 13.35 -13.60 3.92
N ILE A 14 12.88 -13.23 5.10
CA ILE A 14 11.89 -13.98 5.85
C ILE A 14 10.51 -13.36 5.67
N ILE A 15 9.50 -14.21 5.49
CA ILE A 15 8.10 -13.79 5.47
C ILE A 15 7.42 -14.33 6.72
N VAL A 16 6.89 -13.43 7.55
CA VAL A 16 5.99 -13.75 8.65
C VAL A 16 4.56 -13.47 8.19
N LYS A 17 3.77 -14.50 7.97
CA LYS A 17 2.37 -14.37 7.60
C LYS A 17 1.51 -14.32 8.86
N LEU A 18 0.73 -13.24 8.98
CA LEU A 18 -0.32 -13.05 9.98
C LEU A 18 -1.67 -13.26 9.30
N GLN A 19 -2.30 -14.40 9.53
CA GLN A 19 -3.63 -14.67 8.98
C GLN A 19 -4.71 -14.35 10.02
N LEU A 20 -5.62 -13.43 9.70
CA LEU A 20 -6.72 -13.01 10.58
C LEU A 20 -8.07 -13.42 9.99
N VAL A 21 -8.86 -14.15 10.76
CA VAL A 21 -10.20 -14.61 10.40
C VAL A 21 -11.17 -14.20 11.49
N GLY A 22 -12.24 -13.49 11.13
CA GLY A 22 -13.25 -13.05 12.12
C GLY A 22 -13.79 -14.24 12.92
N SER A 23 -13.87 -14.08 14.24
CA SER A 23 -14.43 -15.07 15.17
C SER A 23 -15.90 -14.77 15.46
N ALA A 24 -16.64 -15.77 15.96
CA ALA A 24 -18.04 -15.61 16.34
C ALA A 24 -18.25 -14.59 17.49
N GLU A 25 -17.22 -14.35 18.29
CA GLU A 25 -17.21 -13.44 19.45
C GLU A 25 -16.82 -12.00 19.07
N GLY A 26 -16.59 -11.74 17.78
CA GLY A 26 -16.30 -10.40 17.24
C GLY A 26 -14.80 -10.05 17.19
N GLY A 27 -13.92 -10.94 17.65
CA GLY A 27 -12.47 -10.84 17.50
C GLY A 27 -11.96 -11.45 16.20
N PHE A 28 -10.67 -11.73 16.14
CA PHE A 28 -10.01 -12.33 14.98
C PHE A 28 -9.13 -13.49 15.40
N HIS A 29 -9.54 -14.70 15.05
CA HIS A 29 -8.68 -15.86 15.12
C HIS A 29 -7.45 -15.60 14.25
N THR A 30 -6.28 -15.66 14.87
CA THR A 30 -5.02 -15.26 14.27
C THR A 30 -4.06 -16.43 14.24
N THR A 31 -3.55 -16.74 13.05
CA THR A 31 -2.53 -17.77 12.84
C THR A 31 -1.25 -17.11 12.35
N VAL A 32 -0.11 -17.46 12.97
CA VAL A 32 1.22 -17.00 12.57
C VAL A 32 2.02 -18.14 11.97
N THR A 33 2.59 -17.90 10.79
CA THR A 33 3.51 -18.83 10.12
C THR A 33 4.69 -18.08 9.51
N SER A 34 5.88 -18.64 9.53
CA SER A 34 7.07 -18.06 8.89
C SER A 34 7.56 -18.89 7.69
N ILE A 35 8.22 -18.25 6.72
CA ILE A 35 8.79 -18.87 5.52
C ILE A 35 10.17 -18.26 5.26
N PRO A 36 11.23 -19.04 4.93
CA PRO A 36 11.26 -20.49 4.70
C PRO A 36 11.48 -21.31 5.98
N ARG A 37 11.77 -20.67 7.12
CA ARG A 37 11.84 -21.39 8.40
C ARG A 37 10.41 -21.72 8.80
N GLU A 38 10.03 -22.99 8.78
CA GLU A 38 8.79 -23.44 9.38
C GLU A 38 8.96 -23.38 10.92
N PHE A 39 8.54 -22.28 11.53
CA PHE A 39 8.23 -22.31 12.96
C PHE A 39 6.91 -23.06 13.14
N ASP A 40 6.68 -23.57 14.35
CA ASP A 40 5.37 -24.09 14.73
C ASP A 40 4.28 -23.08 14.35
N THR A 41 3.17 -23.58 13.83
CA THR A 41 2.02 -22.73 13.56
C THR A 41 1.41 -22.34 14.89
N PHE A 42 1.34 -21.05 15.17
CA PHE A 42 0.78 -20.52 16.41
C PHE A 42 -0.58 -19.92 16.16
N ASP A 43 -1.54 -20.29 17.00
CA ASP A 43 -2.91 -19.81 16.95
C ASP A 43 -3.24 -19.01 18.21
N GLY A 44 -4.09 -18.00 18.04
CA GLY A 44 -4.58 -17.14 19.11
C GLY A 44 -5.77 -16.33 18.65
N CYS A 45 -6.21 -15.38 19.47
CA CYS A 45 -7.36 -14.53 19.15
C CYS A 45 -7.02 -13.06 19.43
N LEU A 46 -6.97 -12.25 18.39
CA LEU A 46 -6.91 -10.79 18.53
C LEU A 46 -8.30 -10.31 18.96
N PRO A 47 -8.43 -9.49 20.02
CA PRO A 47 -9.73 -9.02 20.48
C PRO A 47 -10.47 -8.18 19.42
N PRO A 48 -11.78 -8.00 19.58
CA PRO A 48 -12.57 -7.16 18.70
C PRO A 48 -11.96 -5.76 18.51
N LEU A 49 -12.16 -5.20 17.32
CA LEU A 49 -11.67 -3.85 16.99
C LEU A 49 -12.25 -2.82 17.97
N PRO A 50 -11.41 -2.08 18.73
CA PRO A 50 -11.89 -1.12 19.70
C PRO A 50 -12.58 0.10 19.07
N GLU A 51 -13.64 0.59 19.71
CA GLU A 51 -14.44 1.70 19.18
C GLU A 51 -13.64 3.02 19.11
N ASN A 52 -12.76 3.26 20.09
CA ASN A 52 -11.85 4.41 20.11
C ASN A 52 -10.88 4.42 18.93
N LEU A 53 -10.31 3.26 18.56
CA LEU A 53 -9.46 3.12 17.39
C LEU A 53 -10.23 3.40 16.10
N ASN A 54 -11.44 2.85 15.96
CA ASN A 54 -12.26 3.10 14.77
C ASN A 54 -12.65 4.59 14.64
N LYS A 55 -13.00 5.23 15.76
CA LYS A 55 -13.30 6.68 15.82
C LYS A 55 -12.09 7.53 15.46
N SER A 56 -10.93 7.26 16.06
CA SER A 56 -9.70 8.03 15.78
C SER A 56 -9.25 7.84 14.34
N PHE A 57 -9.33 6.62 13.79
CA PHE A 57 -8.99 6.33 12.40
C PHE A 57 -9.92 7.03 11.42
N THR A 58 -11.23 7.00 11.67
CA THR A 58 -12.23 7.71 10.86
C THR A 58 -11.98 9.22 10.89
N LYS A 59 -11.68 9.77 12.08
CA LYS A 59 -11.34 11.18 12.24
C LYS A 59 -10.07 11.55 11.48
N TRP A 60 -8.98 10.81 11.69
CA TRP A 60 -7.72 11.03 10.98
C TRP A 60 -7.92 10.99 9.46
N ARG A 61 -8.70 10.03 8.95
CA ARG A 61 -9.02 9.94 7.52
C ARG A 61 -9.84 11.14 7.03
N SER A 62 -10.77 11.64 7.84
CA SER A 62 -11.55 12.85 7.53
C SER A 62 -10.65 14.08 7.47
N ASP A 63 -9.84 14.28 8.51
CA ASP A 63 -8.91 15.40 8.63
C ASP A 63 -7.88 15.37 7.49
N TYR A 64 -7.34 14.20 7.16
CA TYR A 64 -6.44 14.00 6.01
C TYR A 64 -7.11 14.41 4.69
N ARG A 65 -8.39 14.05 4.50
CA ARG A 65 -9.14 14.45 3.30
C ARG A 65 -9.40 15.95 3.26
N GLU A 66 -9.53 16.62 4.39
CA GLU A 66 -9.77 18.07 4.48
C GLU A 66 -8.52 18.91 4.21
N VAL A 67 -7.33 18.31 4.20
CA VAL A 67 -6.10 18.97 3.76
C VAL A 67 -6.30 19.44 2.31
N GLU A 68 -6.42 20.75 2.11
CA GLU A 68 -6.67 21.39 0.81
C GLU A 68 -5.69 20.92 -0.30
N GLN A 69 -4.47 20.50 0.07
CA GLN A 69 -3.47 19.95 -0.85
C GLN A 69 -3.83 18.55 -1.38
N VAL A 70 -4.59 17.75 -0.64
CA VAL A 70 -5.14 16.45 -1.08
C VAL A 70 -6.43 16.64 -1.89
N ARG A 71 -7.08 17.80 -1.73
CA ARG A 71 -8.46 18.07 -2.15
C ARG A 71 -8.63 19.11 -3.25
N SER A 72 -7.56 19.60 -3.87
CA SER A 72 -7.67 20.53 -4.98
C SER A 72 -7.57 19.77 -6.32
N PRO A 73 -8.67 19.21 -6.86
CA PRO A 73 -8.83 19.28 -8.29
C PRO A 73 -8.93 20.78 -8.58
N ILE A 74 -7.85 21.34 -9.10
CA ILE A 74 -7.86 22.38 -10.12
C ILE A 74 -9.27 22.91 -10.41
N ASN A 75 -9.62 24.07 -9.85
CA ASN A 75 -10.67 24.89 -10.44
C ASN A 75 -10.12 25.39 -11.78
N PRO A 76 -10.74 25.07 -12.94
CA PRO A 76 -10.31 25.58 -14.24
C PRO A 76 -10.37 27.12 -14.31
N ASP A 77 -11.24 27.71 -13.49
CA ASP A 77 -11.61 29.13 -13.55
C ASP A 77 -10.73 30.03 -12.67
N GLN A 78 -9.81 29.44 -11.89
CA GLN A 78 -8.88 30.20 -11.03
C GLN A 78 -7.50 30.27 -11.67
N THR A 79 -7.39 31.08 -12.73
CA THR A 79 -6.09 31.57 -13.22
C THR A 79 -5.46 32.47 -12.16
N GLY A 80 -4.72 31.88 -11.21
CA GLY A 80 -4.02 32.65 -10.19
C GLY A 80 -3.78 32.00 -8.83
N PHE A 81 -3.90 30.67 -8.68
CA PHE A 81 -3.51 30.02 -7.43
C PHE A 81 -1.98 29.97 -7.29
N ARG A 82 -1.38 31.12 -6.94
CA ARG A 82 -0.01 31.17 -6.48
C ARG A 82 0.02 30.60 -5.07
N ILE A 83 0.51 29.38 -4.93
CA ILE A 83 0.87 28.79 -3.63
C ILE A 83 1.88 29.76 -3.01
N LYS A 84 1.43 30.65 -2.14
CA LYS A 84 2.32 31.31 -1.19
C LYS A 84 2.61 30.24 -0.15
N PRO A 85 3.86 29.79 0.03
CA PRO A 85 4.19 28.93 1.16
C PRO A 85 4.03 29.78 2.43
N LYS A 86 2.81 29.89 2.94
CA LYS A 86 2.61 30.08 4.37
C LYS A 86 3.07 28.77 4.97
N GLY A 87 4.20 28.83 5.66
CA GLY A 87 5.05 27.69 6.03
C GLY A 87 4.28 26.41 6.33
N VAL A 88 4.84 25.28 5.89
CA VAL A 88 4.38 23.90 6.10
C VAL A 88 3.45 23.80 7.31
N ARG A 89 2.14 23.98 7.08
CA ARG A 89 1.16 23.60 8.08
C ARG A 89 1.04 22.11 7.90
N VAL A 90 1.72 21.36 8.76
CA VAL A 90 1.38 19.96 9.02
C VAL A 90 -0.12 19.96 9.34
N SER A 91 -0.95 19.63 8.36
CA SER A 91 -2.41 19.70 8.47
C SER A 91 -3.03 18.34 8.76
N SER A 92 -2.24 17.35 9.17
CA SER A 92 -2.78 16.45 10.17
C SER A 92 -2.70 17.20 11.49
N PRO A 93 -3.79 17.40 12.25
CA PRO A 93 -3.63 17.67 13.67
C PRO A 93 -2.77 16.53 14.20
N THR A 94 -1.52 16.82 14.61
CA THR A 94 -0.54 15.83 15.08
C THR A 94 -1.17 14.86 16.08
N ASN A 95 -2.11 15.38 16.86
CA ASN A 95 -2.91 14.67 17.84
C ASN A 95 -3.71 13.51 17.21
N THR A 96 -4.33 13.67 16.04
CA THR A 96 -5.14 12.58 15.44
C THR A 96 -4.30 11.41 14.94
N THR A 97 -3.14 11.69 14.37
CA THR A 97 -2.19 10.63 13.98
C THR A 97 -1.65 9.93 15.23
N GLN A 98 -1.36 10.68 16.30
CA GLN A 98 -0.93 10.10 17.58
C GLN A 98 -2.02 9.24 18.22
N ASP A 99 -3.28 9.67 18.19
CA ASP A 99 -4.42 8.89 18.72
C ASP A 99 -4.60 7.57 17.97
N VAL A 100 -4.44 7.56 16.64
CA VAL A 100 -4.48 6.32 15.85
C VAL A 100 -3.34 5.39 16.25
N LYS A 101 -2.10 5.90 16.36
CA LYS A 101 -0.95 5.09 16.79
C LYS A 101 -1.11 4.55 18.21
N LEU A 102 -1.61 5.38 19.13
CA LEU A 102 -1.87 5.01 20.52
C LEU A 102 -2.90 3.89 20.60
N TYR A 103 -4.10 4.11 20.05
CA TYR A 103 -5.18 3.12 20.14
C TYR A 103 -4.90 1.87 19.32
N LEU A 104 -4.11 1.96 18.24
CA LEU A 104 -3.62 0.78 17.51
C LEU A 104 -2.72 -0.07 18.42
N ASN A 105 -1.77 0.56 19.11
CA ASN A 105 -0.88 -0.14 20.02
C ASN A 105 -1.58 -0.64 21.28
N GLU A 106 -2.56 0.07 21.83
CA GLU A 106 -3.39 -0.46 22.92
C GLU A 106 -4.13 -1.73 22.49
N TRP A 107 -4.70 -1.73 21.28
CA TRP A 107 -5.40 -2.89 20.74
C TRP A 107 -4.45 -4.07 20.47
N LEU A 108 -3.36 -3.83 19.74
CA LEU A 108 -2.40 -4.88 19.37
C LEU A 108 -1.52 -5.34 20.54
N ASN A 109 -1.58 -4.66 21.69
CA ASN A 109 -0.93 -5.09 22.93
C ASN A 109 -1.94 -5.49 24.03
N ALA A 110 -3.19 -5.77 23.65
CA ALA A 110 -4.23 -6.20 24.60
C ALA A 110 -3.80 -7.41 25.44
N GLY A 111 -4.17 -7.40 26.72
CA GLY A 111 -3.73 -8.36 27.74
C GLY A 111 -4.39 -9.75 27.69
N ASP A 112 -5.22 -10.04 26.69
CA ASP A 112 -5.92 -11.32 26.60
C ASP A 112 -4.93 -12.48 26.41
N SER A 113 -5.07 -13.55 27.19
CA SER A 113 -4.12 -14.67 27.22
C SER A 113 -3.85 -15.27 25.84
N ASP A 114 -4.89 -15.41 25.03
CA ASP A 114 -4.82 -16.02 23.70
C ASP A 114 -4.09 -15.10 22.70
N TRP A 115 -4.16 -13.79 22.89
CA TRP A 115 -3.40 -12.82 22.08
C TRP A 115 -1.95 -12.69 22.54
N GLN A 116 -1.71 -12.78 23.85
CA GLN A 116 -0.35 -12.70 24.42
C GLN A 116 0.54 -13.81 23.85
N GLN A 117 0.04 -15.03 23.67
CA GLN A 117 0.80 -16.11 23.03
C GLN A 117 1.27 -15.74 21.62
N ILE A 118 0.43 -15.09 20.82
CA ILE A 118 0.80 -14.63 19.47
C ILE A 118 1.90 -13.57 19.55
N ARG A 119 1.76 -12.61 20.47
CA ARG A 119 2.76 -11.55 20.69
C ARG A 119 4.12 -12.12 21.11
N ASP A 120 4.13 -13.03 22.08
CA ASP A 120 5.37 -13.64 22.59
C ASP A 120 6.09 -14.42 21.49
N ASN A 121 5.34 -15.15 20.65
CA ASN A 121 5.91 -15.84 19.50
C ASN A 121 6.46 -14.86 18.46
N LEU A 122 5.74 -13.76 18.15
CA LEU A 122 6.26 -12.73 17.25
C LEU A 122 7.52 -12.06 17.79
N ILE A 123 7.61 -11.82 19.10
CA ILE A 123 8.81 -11.30 19.78
C ILE A 123 9.98 -12.28 19.63
N SER A 124 9.74 -13.57 19.87
CA SER A 124 10.75 -14.63 19.71
C SER A 124 11.26 -14.71 18.28
N ILE A 125 10.34 -14.74 17.31
CA ILE A 125 10.63 -14.75 15.87
C ILE A 125 11.44 -13.50 15.48
N GLY A 126 10.95 -12.32 15.83
CA GLY A 126 11.59 -11.05 15.50
C GLY A 126 12.99 -10.94 16.08
N SER A 127 13.15 -11.26 17.36
CA SER A 127 14.44 -11.17 18.05
C SER A 127 15.48 -12.11 17.44
N GLN A 128 15.07 -13.32 17.05
CA GLN A 128 15.95 -14.27 16.35
C GLN A 128 16.41 -13.73 14.98
N PHE A 129 15.50 -13.14 14.20
CA PHE A 129 15.83 -12.61 12.87
C PHE A 129 16.59 -11.30 12.90
N LYS A 130 16.30 -10.44 13.89
CA LYS A 130 17.06 -9.20 14.14
C LYS A 130 18.51 -9.51 14.45
N LEU A 131 18.79 -10.55 15.26
CA LEU A 131 20.16 -11.01 15.53
C LEU A 131 20.86 -11.57 14.29
N ALA A 132 20.12 -12.20 13.37
CA ALA A 132 20.65 -12.70 12.10
C ALA A 132 20.79 -11.61 11.03
N GLU A 133 20.41 -10.37 11.35
CA GLU A 133 20.29 -9.23 10.44
C GLU A 133 19.37 -9.48 9.24
N GLU A 134 18.51 -10.50 9.25
CA GLU A 134 17.66 -10.89 8.12
C GLU A 134 16.57 -9.83 7.84
N GLU A 135 16.27 -9.62 6.55
CA GLU A 135 15.15 -8.75 6.15
C GLU A 135 13.83 -9.47 6.39
N THR A 136 12.87 -8.79 7.01
CA THR A 136 11.57 -9.37 7.34
C THR A 136 10.44 -8.66 6.62
N ARG A 137 9.57 -9.43 5.96
CA ARG A 137 8.25 -8.99 5.51
C ARG A 137 7.17 -9.59 6.37
N VAL A 138 6.22 -8.77 6.81
CA VAL A 138 5.00 -9.24 7.45
C VAL A 138 3.88 -9.22 6.42
N LEU A 139 3.33 -10.39 6.11
CA LEU A 139 2.19 -10.55 5.21
C LEU A 139 0.89 -10.63 6.01
N LEU A 140 0.08 -9.58 5.97
CA LEU A 140 -1.26 -9.55 6.56
C LEU A 140 -2.25 -10.24 5.61
N ASP A 141 -2.82 -11.37 6.04
CA ASP A 141 -3.83 -12.14 5.31
C ASP A 141 -5.16 -12.09 6.05
N SER A 142 -5.98 -11.09 5.73
CA SER A 142 -7.31 -10.91 6.29
C SER A 142 -8.39 -11.03 5.21
N GLN A 143 -9.54 -11.60 5.57
CA GLN A 143 -10.74 -11.52 4.73
C GLN A 143 -11.48 -10.18 4.90
N ASP A 144 -11.34 -9.54 6.06
CA ASP A 144 -11.86 -8.20 6.28
C ASP A 144 -10.86 -7.17 5.74
N ILE A 145 -11.21 -6.56 4.61
CA ILE A 145 -10.41 -5.53 3.94
C ILE A 145 -10.18 -4.30 4.83
N LYS A 146 -11.07 -4.05 5.79
CA LYS A 146 -10.94 -2.90 6.70
C LYS A 146 -9.69 -3.01 7.57
N LEU A 147 -9.28 -4.22 7.94
CA LEU A 147 -8.06 -4.44 8.70
C LEU A 147 -6.82 -3.98 7.93
N GLY A 148 -6.83 -4.12 6.60
CA GLY A 148 -5.74 -3.66 5.75
C GLY A 148 -5.59 -2.14 5.67
N TYR A 149 -6.55 -1.36 6.17
CA TYR A 149 -6.45 0.10 6.17
C TYR A 149 -5.69 0.66 7.38
N PHE A 150 -5.54 -0.11 8.46
CA PHE A 150 -4.79 0.34 9.62
C PHE A 150 -3.29 0.40 9.33
N PRO A 151 -2.55 1.32 9.95
CA PRO A 151 -1.13 1.46 9.73
C PRO A 151 -0.35 0.41 10.54
N TRP A 152 -0.42 -0.86 10.17
CA TRP A 152 0.22 -1.98 10.88
C TRP A 152 1.73 -1.82 11.08
N GLN A 153 2.39 -1.04 10.23
CA GLN A 153 3.80 -0.68 10.39
C GLN A 153 4.08 0.13 11.67
N GLU A 154 3.06 0.75 12.26
CA GLU A 154 3.13 1.53 13.51
C GLU A 154 2.96 0.65 14.75
N TRP A 155 2.88 -0.67 14.60
CA TRP A 155 2.87 -1.57 15.76
C TRP A 155 4.27 -1.62 16.39
N GLN A 156 4.37 -1.14 17.63
CA GLN A 156 5.62 -0.99 18.38
C GLN A 156 6.42 -2.29 18.47
N LEU A 157 5.75 -3.45 18.48
CA LEU A 157 6.40 -4.76 18.50
C LEU A 157 7.39 -4.94 17.32
N PHE A 158 7.05 -4.42 16.15
CA PHE A 158 7.93 -4.52 14.97
C PHE A 158 9.16 -3.63 15.10
N GLU A 159 9.00 -2.41 15.61
CA GLU A 159 10.13 -1.49 15.86
C GLU A 159 11.10 -2.06 16.89
N ASP A 160 10.55 -2.62 17.98
CA ASP A 160 11.35 -3.09 19.11
C ASP A 160 12.10 -4.39 18.78
N HIS A 161 11.44 -5.34 18.10
CA HIS A 161 11.93 -6.71 18.00
C HIS A 161 12.43 -7.13 16.62
N PHE A 162 12.10 -6.41 15.55
CA PHE A 162 12.51 -6.79 14.20
C PHE A 162 13.59 -5.85 13.64
N SER A 163 14.31 -6.33 12.62
CA SER A 163 15.01 -5.46 11.65
C SER A 163 13.94 -4.78 10.78
N PRO A 164 14.15 -3.58 10.18
CA PRO A 164 13.10 -2.83 9.50
C PRO A 164 12.16 -3.70 8.67
N VAL A 165 10.87 -3.67 9.05
CA VAL A 165 9.84 -4.57 8.53
C VAL A 165 9.08 -3.89 7.39
N GLU A 166 8.89 -4.61 6.29
CA GLU A 166 7.93 -4.22 5.26
C GLU A 166 6.59 -4.95 5.50
N ILE A 167 5.50 -4.18 5.58
CA ILE A 167 4.15 -4.72 5.69
C ILE A 167 3.58 -4.93 4.29
N ALA A 168 3.19 -6.16 3.98
CA ALA A 168 2.48 -6.52 2.76
C ALA A 168 1.04 -6.93 3.10
N LEU A 169 0.07 -6.53 2.27
CA LEU A 169 -1.32 -6.92 2.40
C LEU A 169 -1.67 -7.99 1.37
N ARG A 170 -2.25 -9.11 1.79
CA ARG A 170 -2.80 -10.09 0.87
C ARG A 170 -4.15 -9.62 0.35
N VAL A 171 -4.16 -9.07 -0.86
CA VAL A 171 -5.40 -8.73 -1.56
C VAL A 171 -5.98 -10.00 -2.18
N ARG A 172 -7.09 -10.50 -1.63
CA ARG A 172 -7.85 -11.60 -2.25
C ARG A 172 -8.70 -11.01 -3.38
N GLY A 173 -8.24 -11.17 -4.62
CA GLY A 173 -9.04 -10.85 -5.80
C GLY A 173 -10.35 -11.66 -5.82
N ARG A 174 -11.36 -11.19 -6.57
CA ARG A 174 -12.57 -12.00 -6.75
C ARG A 174 -12.17 -13.26 -7.52
N PRO A 175 -12.56 -14.48 -7.09
CA PRO A 175 -12.20 -15.73 -7.76
C PRO A 175 -12.71 -15.84 -9.21
N LYS A 176 -13.56 -14.90 -9.66
CA LYS A 176 -14.10 -14.83 -11.03
C LYS A 176 -13.26 -13.97 -11.97
N ASP A 177 -12.34 -13.17 -11.46
CA ASP A 177 -11.45 -12.37 -12.29
C ASP A 177 -10.29 -13.29 -12.69
N LYS A 178 -10.57 -14.22 -13.62
CA LYS A 178 -9.47 -14.76 -14.43
C LYS A 178 -8.80 -13.53 -15.01
N ILE A 179 -7.53 -13.30 -14.67
CA ILE A 179 -6.71 -12.39 -15.45
C ILE A 179 -6.73 -13.00 -16.85
N ILE A 180 -7.61 -12.50 -17.70
CA ILE A 180 -7.65 -12.89 -19.10
C ILE A 180 -6.32 -12.36 -19.61
N PRO A 181 -5.40 -13.24 -20.03
CA PRO A 181 -4.17 -12.79 -20.64
C PRO A 181 -4.57 -11.84 -21.76
N ALA A 182 -3.88 -10.69 -21.87
CA ALA A 182 -4.14 -9.78 -22.96
C ALA A 182 -4.25 -10.59 -24.25
N GLN A 183 -5.35 -10.41 -24.98
CA GLN A 183 -5.54 -11.10 -26.26
C GLN A 183 -4.30 -10.87 -27.12
N ALA A 184 -3.91 -11.87 -27.91
CA ALA A 184 -2.81 -11.73 -28.85
C ALA A 184 -3.18 -10.70 -29.93
N CYS A 185 -3.10 -9.41 -29.58
CA CYS A 185 -3.27 -8.30 -30.49
C CYS A 185 -1.98 -8.13 -31.29
N SER A 186 -2.14 -7.78 -32.56
CA SER A 186 -1.01 -7.50 -33.46
C SER A 186 -0.20 -6.26 -33.04
N LYS A 187 -0.73 -5.42 -32.15
CA LYS A 187 -0.13 -4.17 -31.68
C LYS A 187 -0.41 -3.95 -30.19
N VAL A 188 0.56 -3.36 -29.48
CA VAL A 188 0.41 -2.96 -28.07
C VAL A 188 -0.42 -1.68 -28.03
N ARG A 189 -1.59 -1.74 -27.41
CA ARG A 189 -2.51 -0.61 -27.24
C ARG A 189 -2.26 0.09 -25.89
N ILE A 190 -1.99 1.39 -25.91
CA ILE A 190 -1.56 2.19 -24.76
C ILE A 190 -2.54 3.34 -24.55
N LEU A 191 -3.07 3.50 -23.35
CA LEU A 191 -3.79 4.71 -22.96
C LEU A 191 -2.82 5.68 -22.26
N LEU A 192 -2.55 6.82 -22.88
CA LEU A 192 -1.75 7.90 -22.29
C LEU A 192 -2.67 9.02 -21.81
N VAL A 193 -2.64 9.28 -20.51
CA VAL A 193 -3.32 10.42 -19.89
C VAL A 193 -2.31 11.50 -19.55
N VAL A 194 -2.49 12.69 -20.13
CA VAL A 194 -1.64 13.85 -19.89
C VAL A 194 -2.38 14.83 -19.01
N GLY A 195 -2.01 14.90 -17.73
CA GLY A 195 -2.53 15.88 -16.78
C GLY A 195 -2.00 17.29 -17.02
N ARG A 196 -2.14 18.16 -16.02
CA ARG A 196 -1.58 19.52 -16.11
C ARG A 196 -0.06 19.47 -16.12
N SER A 197 0.55 20.28 -16.97
CA SER A 197 2.01 20.37 -17.12
C SER A 197 2.62 21.56 -16.38
N ASP A 198 1.92 22.15 -15.42
CA ASP A 198 2.43 23.33 -14.73
C ASP A 198 3.70 22.97 -13.95
N ASN A 199 4.81 23.63 -14.27
CA ASN A 199 6.14 23.40 -13.68
C ASN A 199 6.77 22.02 -13.94
N ILE A 200 6.23 21.21 -14.88
CA ILE A 200 6.82 19.94 -15.31
C ILE A 200 6.88 19.84 -16.83
N ASN A 201 7.93 19.24 -17.37
CA ASN A 201 8.12 19.12 -18.82
C ASN A 201 7.51 17.83 -19.36
N THR A 202 6.18 17.81 -19.55
CA THR A 202 5.47 16.68 -20.16
C THR A 202 5.86 16.42 -21.61
N ASN A 203 6.51 17.38 -22.29
CA ASN A 203 6.96 17.19 -23.68
C ASN A 203 8.09 16.18 -23.81
N ALA A 204 8.91 15.98 -22.77
CA ALA A 204 9.94 14.95 -22.78
C ALA A 204 9.30 13.55 -22.77
N ASP A 205 8.28 13.36 -21.93
CA ASP A 205 7.54 12.11 -21.85
C ASP A 205 6.81 11.82 -23.17
N LEU A 206 6.16 12.83 -23.75
CA LEU A 206 5.48 12.69 -25.05
C LEU A 206 6.42 12.25 -26.18
N LYS A 207 7.69 12.70 -26.19
CA LYS A 207 8.68 12.23 -27.16
C LYS A 207 8.99 10.75 -27.00
N VAL A 208 9.15 10.27 -25.76
CA VAL A 208 9.38 8.85 -25.49
C VAL A 208 8.17 8.02 -25.94
N ILE A 209 6.96 8.54 -25.79
CA ILE A 209 5.75 7.86 -26.27
C ILE A 209 5.70 7.81 -27.81
N GLN A 210 6.12 8.88 -28.50
CA GLN A 210 6.22 8.88 -29.97
C GLN A 210 7.19 7.78 -30.46
N GLU A 211 8.31 7.56 -29.78
CA GLU A 211 9.23 6.45 -30.10
C GLU A 211 8.57 5.06 -29.94
N LEU A 212 7.54 4.93 -29.10
CA LEU A 212 6.77 3.69 -28.98
C LEU A 212 5.80 3.51 -30.14
N GLU A 213 5.18 4.59 -30.62
CA GLU A 213 4.34 4.59 -31.81
C GLU A 213 5.14 4.18 -33.05
N GLU A 214 6.37 4.69 -33.21
CA GLU A 214 7.30 4.29 -34.27
C GLU A 214 7.65 2.80 -34.23
N LYS A 215 7.64 2.19 -33.04
CA LYS A 215 7.85 0.74 -32.84
C LYS A 215 6.57 -0.09 -33.03
N GLY A 216 5.46 0.54 -33.41
CA GLY A 216 4.21 -0.12 -33.76
C GLY A 216 3.19 -0.20 -32.62
N ALA A 217 3.37 0.56 -31.53
CA ALA A 217 2.34 0.73 -30.52
C ALA A 217 1.20 1.62 -31.05
N GLU A 218 -0.02 1.34 -30.59
CA GLU A 218 -1.18 2.21 -30.79
C GLU A 218 -1.38 3.02 -29.51
N VAL A 219 -1.23 4.34 -29.58
CA VAL A 219 -1.35 5.21 -28.40
C VAL A 219 -2.62 6.06 -28.51
N ILE A 220 -3.44 5.99 -27.47
CA ILE A 220 -4.64 6.81 -27.30
C ILE A 220 -4.30 7.92 -26.32
N TYR A 221 -4.35 9.17 -26.78
CA TYR A 221 -4.01 10.33 -25.98
C TYR A 221 -5.26 10.96 -25.35
N LEU A 222 -5.28 11.07 -24.03
CA LEU A 222 -6.25 11.86 -23.27
C LEU A 222 -5.54 13.07 -22.67
N MET A 223 -5.74 14.23 -23.30
CA MET A 223 -5.16 15.49 -22.84
C MET A 223 -6.09 16.17 -21.83
N GLN A 224 -5.65 16.26 -20.57
CA GLN A 224 -6.37 16.83 -19.44
C GLN A 224 -7.84 16.39 -19.39
N PRO A 225 -8.12 15.06 -19.41
CA PRO A 225 -9.49 14.56 -19.51
C PRO A 225 -10.27 14.89 -18.25
N SER A 226 -11.57 15.11 -18.41
CA SER A 226 -12.52 15.02 -17.30
C SER A 226 -12.54 13.60 -16.72
N ILE A 227 -12.99 13.46 -15.47
CA ILE A 227 -13.18 12.15 -14.82
C ILE A 227 -14.07 11.24 -15.68
N ARG A 228 -15.08 11.81 -16.33
CA ARG A 228 -15.99 11.06 -17.20
C ARG A 228 -15.28 10.50 -18.42
N GLU A 229 -14.52 11.34 -19.15
CA GLU A 229 -13.76 10.89 -20.32
C GLU A 229 -12.71 9.85 -19.95
N LEU A 230 -12.04 10.02 -18.81
CA LEU A 230 -11.10 9.02 -18.29
C LEU A 230 -11.80 7.69 -17.99
N CYS A 231 -12.95 7.73 -17.31
CA CYS A 231 -13.73 6.51 -17.04
C CYS A 231 -14.20 5.85 -18.34
N ASP A 232 -14.77 6.62 -19.27
CA ASP A 232 -15.30 6.09 -20.53
C ASP A 232 -14.18 5.41 -21.34
N ALA A 233 -12.98 5.99 -21.39
CA ALA A 233 -11.82 5.36 -22.02
C ALA A 233 -11.38 4.09 -21.29
N LEU A 234 -11.20 4.12 -19.96
CA LEU A 234 -10.78 2.95 -19.17
C LEU A 234 -11.71 1.74 -19.32
N TRP A 235 -12.99 1.97 -19.64
CA TRP A 235 -14.00 0.93 -19.86
C TRP A 235 -14.21 0.56 -21.34
N GLU A 236 -13.38 1.05 -22.26
CA GLU A 236 -13.43 0.68 -23.67
C GLU A 236 -13.25 -0.84 -23.85
N THR A 237 -14.07 -1.46 -24.69
CA THR A 237 -14.13 -2.93 -24.81
C THR A 237 -12.84 -3.54 -25.38
N GLU A 238 -12.16 -2.80 -26.25
CA GLU A 238 -10.86 -3.21 -26.80
C GLU A 238 -9.75 -3.24 -25.73
N GLY A 239 -9.94 -2.49 -24.64
CA GLY A 239 -9.01 -2.40 -23.53
C GLY A 239 -7.66 -1.80 -23.90
N TYR A 240 -6.76 -1.81 -22.91
CA TYR A 240 -5.38 -1.36 -23.06
C TYR A 240 -4.42 -2.35 -22.40
N HIS A 241 -3.23 -2.47 -22.97
CA HIS A 241 -2.15 -3.29 -22.43
C HIS A 241 -1.34 -2.51 -21.40
N ILE A 242 -1.21 -1.20 -21.61
CA ILE A 242 -0.43 -0.29 -20.78
C ILE A 242 -1.26 0.98 -20.55
N PHE A 243 -1.33 1.42 -19.30
CA PHE A 243 -1.86 2.73 -18.92
C PHE A 243 -0.70 3.61 -18.45
N ILE A 244 -0.57 4.80 -19.02
CA ILE A 244 0.47 5.77 -18.69
C ILE A 244 -0.20 7.07 -18.24
N PHE A 245 0.24 7.61 -17.11
CA PHE A 245 -0.16 8.94 -16.65
C PHE A 245 1.09 9.81 -16.51
N THR A 246 1.10 10.98 -17.15
CA THR A 246 2.12 12.02 -16.97
C THR A 246 1.43 13.35 -16.72
N GLY A 247 1.91 14.12 -15.75
CA GLY A 247 1.28 15.39 -15.37
C GLY A 247 0.92 15.46 -13.89
N HIS A 248 0.39 16.61 -13.49
CA HIS A 248 -0.33 16.77 -12.23
C HIS A 248 -1.79 16.32 -12.40
N SER A 249 -2.32 15.64 -11.38
CA SER A 249 -3.74 15.27 -11.21
C SER A 249 -4.57 16.44 -10.69
#